data_AF-A0A519CV15-F1
#
_entry.id   AF-A0A519CV15-F1
#
_cell.length_a   1.000
_cell.length_b   1.000
_cell.length_c   1.000
_cell.angle_alpha   90.00
_cell.angle_beta   90.00
_cell.angle_gamma   90.00
#
_symmetry.space_group_name_H-M   'P 1'
#
loop_
_entity.id
_entity.type
_entity.pdbx_description
1 polymer ?
#
loop_
_entity_poly.entity_id
_entity_poly.type
_entity_poly.pdbx_seq_one_letter_code
_entity_poly.pdbx_strand_id
1 'polypeptide(L)'
;MPVKPYSSGHIGAVASNFTDMRLSGDVKQTLVQLSCDEIARIVPLMETETLAQDPLRKTLDDPKRTRLNYNRTRELMIEQLGDIESVGSAAVQAGIEQVETHLSVLIKHAEAAAERDRVATIKPRHLEVAVSGLGLDENNSNTIVITPDVETEDFTISQGGGVLTHSSLMSLAKTHAKMPVTNDALDELIDTYYMVVEDLEAKIRKHAQLGGNPVQFIES
;
A
#
# COMPACT_ATOMS: atom_id res chain seq x y z
N MET A 1 22.01 27.08 10.53
CA MET A 1 21.07 27.30 11.65
C MET A 1 20.30 26.00 11.87
N PRO A 2 20.05 25.57 13.11
CA PRO A 2 19.22 24.40 13.36
C PRO A 2 17.80 24.63 12.80
N VAL A 3 17.25 23.61 12.14
CA VAL A 3 15.91 23.68 11.55
C VAL A 3 14.87 23.68 12.67
N LYS A 4 13.79 24.45 12.49
CA LYS A 4 12.70 24.50 13.47
C LYS A 4 12.00 23.13 13.52
N PRO A 5 11.78 22.53 14.71
CA PRO A 5 11.06 21.27 14.83
C PRO A 5 9.57 21.45 14.46
N TYR A 6 8.86 20.34 14.34
CA TYR A 6 7.40 20.36 14.17
C TYR A 6 6.72 21.14 15.29
N SER A 7 5.58 21.77 15.00
CA SER A 7 4.75 22.36 16.05
C SER A 7 3.99 21.26 16.79
N SER A 8 3.89 21.37 18.11
CA SER A 8 3.13 20.42 18.94
C SER A 8 1.63 20.39 18.56
N GLY A 9 1.10 21.51 18.07
CA GLY A 9 -0.24 21.58 17.49
C GLY A 9 -0.39 20.75 16.22
N HIS A 10 0.56 20.82 15.30
CA HIS A 10 0.56 20.02 14.07
C HIS A 10 0.70 18.52 14.37
N ILE A 11 1.68 18.13 15.21
CA ILE A 11 1.83 16.73 15.64
C ILE A 11 0.56 16.24 16.34
N GLY A 12 -0.06 17.06 17.17
CA GLY A 12 -1.33 16.71 17.81
C GLY A 12 -2.47 16.45 16.82
N ALA A 13 -2.55 17.23 15.73
CA ALA A 13 -3.56 17.05 14.68
C ALA A 13 -3.28 15.82 13.79
N VAL A 14 -2.02 15.50 13.54
CA VAL A 14 -1.65 14.27 12.83
C VAL A 14 -1.93 13.05 13.72
N ALA A 15 -1.57 13.13 15.00
CA ALA A 15 -1.72 12.02 15.93
C ALA A 15 -3.18 11.64 16.21
N SER A 16 -4.13 12.57 16.11
CA SER A 16 -5.57 12.28 16.26
C SER A 16 -6.13 11.36 15.17
N ASN A 17 -5.42 11.16 14.05
CA ASN A 17 -5.82 10.17 13.06
C ASN A 17 -5.59 8.72 13.54
N PHE A 18 -4.80 8.53 14.61
CA PHE A 18 -4.44 7.21 15.14
C PHE A 18 -5.09 6.90 16.49
N THR A 19 -5.79 7.86 17.11
CA THR A 19 -6.43 7.68 18.41
C THR A 19 -7.55 8.69 18.64
N ASP A 20 -8.63 8.21 19.26
CA ASP A 20 -9.74 9.05 19.74
C ASP A 20 -9.43 9.70 21.12
N MET A 21 -8.32 9.32 21.76
CA MET A 21 -7.93 9.85 23.07
C MET A 21 -7.34 11.26 22.97
N ARG A 22 -7.68 12.11 23.94
CA ARG A 22 -7.11 13.45 24.02
C ARG A 22 -5.65 13.39 24.48
N LEU A 23 -4.74 13.87 23.62
CA LEU A 23 -3.32 14.03 23.96
C LEU A 23 -3.08 15.28 24.82
N SER A 24 -2.36 15.12 25.93
CA SER A 24 -1.92 16.25 26.76
C SER A 24 -0.85 17.10 26.06
N GLY A 25 -0.62 18.32 26.55
CA GLY A 25 0.40 19.21 26.00
C GLY A 25 1.81 18.60 26.05
N ASP A 26 2.17 18.01 27.19
CA ASP A 26 3.46 17.38 27.41
C ASP A 26 3.67 16.18 26.47
N VAL A 27 2.64 15.33 26.28
CA VAL A 27 2.71 14.21 25.34
C VAL A 27 2.95 14.71 23.93
N LYS A 28 2.25 15.75 23.47
CA LYS A 28 2.49 16.34 22.14
C LYS A 28 3.92 16.86 22.00
N GLN A 29 4.49 17.43 23.05
CA GLN A 29 5.86 17.92 23.04
C GLN A 29 6.88 16.76 22.97
N THR A 30 6.64 15.68 23.71
CA THR A 30 7.44 14.45 23.61
C THR A 30 7.34 13.83 22.21
N LEU A 31 6.15 13.79 21.61
CA LEU A 31 5.98 13.28 20.25
C LEU A 31 6.74 14.09 19.20
N VAL A 32 6.81 15.43 19.34
CA VAL A 32 7.67 16.26 18.48
C VAL A 32 9.12 15.80 18.57
N GLN A 33 9.65 15.60 19.78
CA GLN A 33 11.03 15.18 19.98
C GLN A 33 11.28 13.80 19.37
N LEU A 34 10.43 12.82 19.69
CA LEU A 34 10.55 11.45 19.17
C LEU A 34 10.48 11.40 17.64
N SER A 35 9.65 12.25 17.03
CA SER A 35 9.55 12.32 15.56
C SER A 35 10.84 12.89 14.93
N CYS A 36 11.45 13.89 15.57
CA CYS A 36 12.74 14.44 15.11
C CYS A 36 13.89 13.42 15.30
N ASP A 37 13.90 12.70 16.42
CA ASP A 37 14.88 11.64 16.69
C ASP A 37 14.74 10.50 15.67
N GLU A 38 13.51 10.17 15.29
CA GLU A 38 13.24 9.17 14.26
C GLU A 38 13.78 9.60 12.89
N ILE A 39 13.59 10.87 12.50
CA ILE A 39 14.19 11.42 11.26
C ILE A 39 15.72 11.30 11.32
N ALA A 40 16.33 11.67 12.44
CA ALA A 40 17.77 11.57 12.63
C ALA A 40 18.28 10.12 12.53
N ARG A 41 17.43 9.14 12.90
CA ARG A 41 17.73 7.72 12.79
C ARG A 41 17.59 7.18 11.35
N ILE A 42 16.53 7.56 10.63
CA ILE A 42 16.24 6.99 9.31
C ILE A 42 17.04 7.62 8.17
N VAL A 43 17.37 8.92 8.24
CA VAL A 43 18.03 9.62 7.13
C VAL A 43 19.40 9.01 6.77
N PRO A 44 20.30 8.70 7.72
CA PRO A 44 21.58 8.06 7.39
C PRO A 44 21.43 6.69 6.74
N LEU A 45 20.40 5.93 7.14
CA LEU A 45 20.10 4.63 6.53
C LEU A 45 19.64 4.83 5.08
N MET A 46 18.68 5.72 4.85
CA MET A 46 18.18 6.04 3.50
C MET A 46 19.29 6.59 2.60
N GLU A 47 20.19 7.41 3.13
CA GLU A 47 21.32 7.97 2.39
C GLU A 47 22.30 6.88 1.98
N THR A 48 22.63 5.97 2.90
CA THR A 48 23.49 4.81 2.62
C THR A 48 22.90 3.94 1.52
N GLU A 49 21.60 3.62 1.62
CA GLU A 49 20.90 2.80 0.64
C GLU A 49 20.77 3.52 -0.73
N THR A 50 20.53 4.84 -0.73
CA THR A 50 20.50 5.68 -1.94
C THR A 50 21.84 5.63 -2.67
N LEU A 51 22.94 5.83 -1.95
CA LEU A 51 24.29 5.83 -2.52
C LEU A 51 24.78 4.44 -2.92
N ALA A 52 24.27 3.39 -2.27
CA ALA A 52 24.53 2.00 -2.68
C ALA A 52 23.92 1.69 -4.06
N GLN A 53 22.79 2.30 -4.39
CA GLN A 53 22.13 2.16 -5.70
C GLN A 53 22.76 3.08 -6.76
N ASP A 54 22.98 4.35 -6.43
CA ASP A 54 23.62 5.34 -7.30
C ASP A 54 24.64 6.18 -6.50
N PRO A 55 25.95 5.85 -6.60
CA PRO A 55 27.00 6.56 -5.88
C PRO A 55 27.12 8.06 -6.23
N LEU A 56 26.56 8.52 -7.35
CA LEU A 56 26.61 9.91 -7.79
C LEU A 56 25.32 10.69 -7.48
N ARG A 57 24.33 10.04 -6.87
CA ARG A 57 23.05 10.66 -6.50
C ARG A 57 23.27 11.79 -5.50
N LYS A 58 22.66 12.95 -5.76
CA LYS A 58 22.75 14.16 -4.90
C LYS A 58 21.48 14.44 -4.09
N THR A 59 20.46 13.63 -4.26
CA THR A 59 19.14 13.76 -3.63
C THR A 59 18.85 12.48 -2.88
N LEU A 60 18.48 12.58 -1.59
CA LEU A 60 18.02 11.44 -0.81
C LEU A 60 16.80 10.82 -1.50
N ASP A 61 16.84 9.51 -1.74
CA ASP A 61 15.77 8.79 -2.44
C ASP A 61 15.03 7.84 -1.49
N ASP A 62 13.94 7.23 -1.96
CA ASP A 62 13.33 6.07 -1.30
C ASP A 62 13.94 4.78 -1.89
N PRO A 63 14.95 4.19 -1.25
CA PRO A 63 15.65 3.02 -1.77
C PRO A 63 14.77 1.76 -1.86
N LYS A 64 13.62 1.74 -1.15
CA LYS A 64 12.72 0.59 -1.10
C LYS A 64 11.66 0.62 -2.19
N ARG A 65 11.49 1.75 -2.88
CA ARG A 65 10.44 1.93 -3.89
C ARG A 65 11.01 2.53 -5.17
N THR A 66 10.91 1.81 -6.28
CA THR A 66 11.14 2.40 -7.60
C THR A 66 9.89 3.16 -8.01
N ARG A 67 9.93 4.49 -7.96
CA ARG A 67 8.79 5.36 -8.29
C ARG A 67 8.91 6.03 -9.65
N LEU A 68 7.79 6.48 -10.20
CA LEU A 68 7.79 7.40 -11.34
C LEU A 68 8.56 8.68 -11.00
N ASN A 69 9.24 9.24 -12.01
CA ASN A 69 10.09 10.40 -11.81
C ASN A 69 9.26 11.64 -11.45
N TYR A 70 9.50 12.19 -10.25
CA TYR A 70 8.77 13.34 -9.74
C TYR A 70 8.74 14.55 -10.68
N ASN A 71 9.89 14.97 -11.20
CA ASN A 71 9.97 16.16 -12.06
C ASN A 71 9.21 15.92 -13.37
N ARG A 72 9.35 14.72 -13.95
CA ARG A 72 8.65 14.37 -15.17
C ARG A 72 7.13 14.32 -14.97
N THR A 73 6.68 13.69 -13.89
CA THR A 73 5.24 13.66 -13.55
C THR A 73 4.71 15.07 -13.32
N ARG A 74 5.46 15.93 -12.63
CA ARG A 74 5.07 17.33 -12.41
C ARG A 74 4.88 18.09 -13.72
N GLU A 75 5.83 17.98 -14.66
CA GLU A 75 5.74 18.62 -15.98
C GLU A 75 4.52 18.13 -16.76
N LEU A 76 4.31 16.81 -16.79
CA LEU A 76 3.14 16.21 -17.44
C LEU A 76 1.82 16.71 -16.83
N MET A 77 1.76 16.84 -15.49
CA MET A 77 0.56 17.39 -14.84
C MET A 77 0.34 18.86 -15.17
N ILE A 78 1.40 19.67 -15.26
CA ILE A 78 1.31 21.10 -15.64
C ILE A 78 0.74 21.24 -17.05
N GLU A 79 1.17 20.38 -17.99
CA GLU A 79 0.65 20.38 -19.37
C GLU A 79 -0.86 20.09 -19.46
N GLN A 80 -1.45 19.45 -18.44
CA GLN A 80 -2.89 19.14 -18.39
C GLN A 80 -3.72 20.19 -17.64
N LEU A 81 -3.10 21.22 -17.04
CA LEU A 81 -3.86 22.23 -16.31
C LEU A 81 -4.64 23.16 -17.27
N GLY A 82 -5.85 23.54 -16.88
CA GLY A 82 -6.66 24.56 -17.55
C GLY A 82 -6.46 25.94 -16.94
N ASP A 83 -7.15 26.21 -15.82
CA ASP A 83 -7.20 27.53 -15.20
C ASP A 83 -6.10 27.78 -14.16
N ILE A 84 -5.33 26.76 -13.79
CA ILE A 84 -4.31 26.81 -12.73
C ILE A 84 -2.93 26.78 -13.39
N GLU A 85 -1.97 27.54 -12.86
CA GLU A 85 -0.65 27.68 -13.48
C GLU A 85 0.43 26.77 -12.89
N SER A 86 0.16 26.07 -11.77
CA SER A 86 1.18 25.28 -11.08
C SER A 86 0.65 24.07 -10.33
N VAL A 87 1.53 23.07 -10.17
CA VAL A 87 1.28 21.86 -9.38
C VAL A 87 2.16 21.86 -8.13
N GLY A 88 1.53 21.76 -6.96
CA GLY A 88 2.21 21.65 -5.66
C GLY A 88 2.78 20.26 -5.40
N SER A 89 3.79 20.16 -4.53
CA SER A 89 4.52 18.90 -4.30
C SER A 89 3.64 17.75 -3.80
N ALA A 90 2.70 18.03 -2.91
CA ALA A 90 1.74 17.04 -2.42
C ALA A 90 0.86 16.47 -3.56
N ALA A 91 0.42 17.34 -4.49
CA ALA A 91 -0.35 16.91 -5.65
C ALA A 91 0.47 16.06 -6.62
N VAL A 92 1.75 16.38 -6.81
CA VAL A 92 2.66 15.53 -7.62
C VAL A 92 2.82 14.15 -6.99
N GLN A 93 3.03 14.07 -5.67
CA GLN A 93 3.17 12.78 -4.98
C GLN A 93 1.90 11.93 -5.07
N ALA A 94 0.73 12.55 -4.89
CA ALA A 94 -0.55 11.87 -5.08
C ALA A 94 -0.75 11.42 -6.54
N GLY A 95 -0.36 12.26 -7.51
CA GLY A 95 -0.41 11.91 -8.93
C GLY A 95 0.51 10.73 -9.28
N ILE A 96 1.72 10.69 -8.74
CA ILE A 96 2.63 9.54 -8.90
C ILE A 96 1.97 8.26 -8.39
N GLU A 97 1.43 8.29 -7.18
CA GLU A 97 0.76 7.14 -6.57
C GLU A 97 -0.44 6.68 -7.41
N GLN A 98 -1.28 7.60 -7.87
CA GLN A 98 -2.43 7.26 -8.72
C GLN A 98 -2.02 6.62 -10.05
N VAL A 99 -0.97 7.13 -10.70
CA VAL A 99 -0.48 6.58 -11.97
C VAL A 99 0.18 5.21 -11.75
N GLU A 100 0.92 5.03 -10.65
CA GLU A 100 1.49 3.74 -10.25
C GLU A 100 0.39 2.68 -10.00
N THR A 101 -0.68 3.06 -9.30
CA THR A 101 -1.85 2.19 -9.09
C THR A 101 -2.51 1.84 -10.42
N HIS A 102 -2.72 2.82 -11.30
CA HIS A 102 -3.29 2.59 -12.63
C HIS A 102 -2.43 1.61 -13.46
N LEU A 103 -1.11 1.81 -13.46
CA LEU A 103 -0.16 0.93 -14.15
C LEU A 103 -0.21 -0.49 -13.58
N SER A 104 -0.24 -0.64 -12.26
CA SER A 104 -0.34 -1.93 -11.57
C SER A 104 -1.60 -2.70 -12.00
N VAL A 105 -2.77 -2.04 -11.98
CA VAL A 105 -4.04 -2.64 -12.40
C VAL A 105 -3.99 -3.06 -13.86
N LEU A 106 -3.49 -2.19 -14.74
CA LEU A 106 -3.41 -2.45 -16.17
C LEU A 106 -2.50 -3.65 -16.49
N ILE A 107 -1.32 -3.71 -15.85
CA ILE A 107 -0.37 -4.80 -16.05
C ILE A 107 -0.92 -6.13 -15.51
N LYS A 108 -1.59 -6.15 -14.36
CA LYS A 108 -2.23 -7.37 -13.81
C LYS A 108 -3.30 -7.93 -14.74
N HIS A 109 -4.12 -7.07 -15.34
CA HIS A 109 -5.11 -7.50 -16.33
C HIS A 109 -4.45 -8.05 -17.60
N ALA A 110 -3.37 -7.40 -18.07
CA ALA A 110 -2.62 -7.87 -19.24
C ALA A 110 -1.87 -9.17 -18.94
N GLU A 111 -1.37 -9.37 -17.72
CA GLU A 111 -0.76 -10.60 -17.24
C GLU A 111 -1.76 -11.75 -17.22
N ALA A 112 -2.94 -11.56 -16.64
CA ALA A 112 -4.01 -12.56 -16.65
C ALA A 112 -4.43 -12.96 -18.07
N ALA A 113 -4.39 -12.02 -19.03
CA ALA A 113 -4.60 -12.31 -20.43
C ALA A 113 -3.45 -13.14 -21.06
N ALA A 114 -2.20 -12.83 -20.72
CA ALA A 114 -1.03 -13.59 -21.17
C ALA A 114 -1.01 -15.01 -20.59
N GLU A 115 -1.43 -15.18 -19.33
CA GLU A 115 -1.51 -16.47 -18.65
C GLU A 115 -2.57 -17.38 -19.29
N ARG A 116 -3.73 -16.82 -19.67
CA ARG A 116 -4.76 -17.53 -20.45
C ARG A 116 -4.22 -18.02 -21.80
N ASP A 117 -3.34 -17.23 -22.43
CA ASP A 117 -2.62 -17.60 -23.65
C ASP A 117 -1.44 -18.57 -23.41
N ARG A 118 -1.14 -18.91 -22.14
CA ARG A 118 -0.02 -19.76 -21.71
C ARG A 118 1.34 -19.26 -22.19
N VAL A 119 1.53 -17.95 -22.20
CA VAL A 119 2.79 -17.32 -22.61
C VAL A 119 3.40 -16.53 -21.46
N ALA A 120 4.72 -16.60 -21.31
CA ALA A 120 5.46 -15.88 -20.28
C ALA A 120 5.84 -14.44 -20.70
N THR A 121 5.11 -13.85 -21.65
CA THR A 121 5.42 -12.51 -22.17
C THR A 121 4.15 -11.76 -22.50
N ILE A 122 3.96 -10.59 -21.87
CA ILE A 122 2.87 -9.67 -22.19
C ILE A 122 3.14 -9.04 -23.57
N LYS A 123 2.16 -9.15 -24.48
CA LYS A 123 2.22 -8.65 -25.85
C LYS A 123 1.11 -7.60 -26.05
N PRO A 124 1.18 -6.75 -27.11
CA PRO A 124 0.16 -5.74 -27.38
C PRO A 124 -1.28 -6.25 -27.29
N ARG A 125 -1.57 -7.42 -27.86
CA ARG A 125 -2.88 -8.09 -27.78
C ARG A 125 -3.39 -8.33 -26.35
N HIS A 126 -2.52 -8.61 -25.38
CA HIS A 126 -2.93 -8.81 -23.99
C HIS A 126 -3.25 -7.48 -23.31
N LEU A 127 -2.52 -6.41 -23.68
CA LEU A 127 -2.80 -5.06 -23.22
C LEU A 127 -4.12 -4.53 -23.80
N GLU A 128 -4.41 -4.81 -25.08
CA GLU A 128 -5.70 -4.49 -25.69
C GLU A 128 -6.86 -5.12 -24.92
N VAL A 129 -6.74 -6.40 -24.55
CA VAL A 129 -7.72 -7.09 -23.71
C VAL A 129 -7.86 -6.43 -22.33
N ALA A 130 -6.77 -5.99 -21.73
CA ALA A 130 -6.80 -5.27 -20.46
C ALA A 130 -7.49 -3.90 -20.57
N VAL A 131 -7.17 -3.11 -21.61
CA VAL A 131 -7.77 -1.81 -21.89
C VAL A 131 -9.28 -1.95 -22.11
N SER A 132 -9.71 -2.89 -22.94
CA SER A 132 -11.13 -3.16 -23.17
C SER A 132 -11.84 -3.69 -21.93
N GLY A 133 -11.19 -4.58 -21.16
CA GLY A 133 -11.77 -5.13 -19.92
C GLY A 133 -11.94 -4.09 -18.81
N LEU A 134 -11.09 -3.06 -18.78
CA LEU A 134 -11.14 -1.95 -17.84
C LEU A 134 -12.01 -0.78 -18.33
N GLY A 135 -12.57 -0.85 -19.55
CA GLY A 135 -13.37 0.23 -20.13
C GLY A 135 -12.57 1.52 -20.40
N LEU A 136 -11.27 1.37 -20.69
CA LEU A 136 -10.32 2.46 -20.96
C LEU A 136 -10.26 2.84 -22.45
N ASP A 137 -11.16 2.30 -23.26
CA ASP A 137 -11.29 2.59 -24.68
C ASP A 137 -11.74 4.05 -24.94
N GLU A 138 -11.24 4.64 -26.05
CA GLU A 138 -11.31 6.08 -26.36
C GLU A 138 -12.72 6.70 -26.30
N ASN A 139 -13.77 5.89 -26.34
CA ASN A 139 -15.17 6.31 -26.25
C ASN A 139 -15.63 6.67 -24.82
N ASN A 140 -14.79 6.44 -23.79
CA ASN A 140 -15.15 6.65 -22.38
C ASN A 140 -14.20 7.62 -21.64
N SER A 141 -13.60 8.55 -22.40
CA SER A 141 -12.55 9.48 -21.97
C SER A 141 -12.90 10.46 -20.83
N ASN A 142 -14.13 10.43 -20.30
CA ASN A 142 -14.56 11.25 -19.15
C ASN A 142 -14.72 10.47 -17.84
N THR A 143 -14.47 9.17 -17.85
CA THR A 143 -14.48 8.40 -16.61
C THR A 143 -13.09 8.49 -16.01
N ILE A 144 -12.92 9.35 -15.00
CA ILE A 144 -11.88 9.10 -14.00
C ILE A 144 -12.24 7.72 -13.48
N VAL A 145 -11.49 6.69 -13.91
CA VAL A 145 -11.51 5.42 -13.21
C VAL A 145 -10.84 5.74 -11.88
N ILE A 146 -11.64 6.28 -10.95
CA ILE A 146 -11.46 6.03 -9.54
C ILE A 146 -11.70 4.53 -9.50
N THR A 147 -10.65 3.77 -9.79
CA THR A 147 -10.61 2.40 -9.33
C THR A 147 -10.90 2.56 -7.85
N PRO A 148 -12.03 2.05 -7.32
CA PRO A 148 -12.07 1.83 -5.88
C PRO A 148 -10.77 1.12 -5.59
N ASP A 149 -10.05 1.61 -4.58
CA ASP A 149 -8.80 1.04 -4.11
C ASP A 149 -8.89 -0.45 -4.43
N VAL A 150 -8.19 -0.89 -5.48
CA VAL A 150 -8.10 -2.33 -5.65
C VAL A 150 -7.21 -2.60 -4.48
N GLU A 151 -7.86 -2.92 -3.37
CA GLU A 151 -7.29 -3.62 -2.25
C GLU A 151 -6.77 -4.92 -2.88
N THR A 152 -5.69 -4.82 -3.64
CA THR A 152 -4.55 -5.63 -3.30
C THR A 152 -4.23 -5.16 -1.91
N GLU A 153 -4.95 -5.75 -0.94
CA GLU A 153 -4.43 -5.91 0.38
C GLU A 153 -3.04 -6.50 0.12
N ASP A 154 -2.04 -5.63 0.13
CA ASP A 154 -0.78 -6.03 0.70
C ASP A 154 -1.14 -6.36 2.14
N PHE A 155 -1.63 -7.59 2.34
CA PHE A 155 -1.77 -8.23 3.62
C PHE A 155 -0.35 -8.48 4.11
N THR A 156 0.34 -7.38 4.38
CA THR A 156 1.55 -7.36 5.16
C THR A 156 1.04 -7.53 6.57
N ILE A 157 0.88 -8.80 6.96
CA ILE A 157 0.88 -9.17 8.37
C ILE A 157 2.12 -8.49 8.92
N SER A 158 1.90 -7.43 9.70
CA SER A 158 2.95 -6.53 10.18
C SER A 158 4.12 -7.36 10.67
N GLN A 159 5.35 -6.89 10.42
CA GLN A 159 6.64 -7.49 10.76
C GLN A 159 6.70 -8.27 12.09
N GLY A 160 6.10 -9.45 12.12
CA GLY A 160 5.71 -10.15 13.34
C GLY A 160 5.20 -11.58 13.05
N GLY A 161 5.58 -12.15 11.91
CA GLY A 161 5.54 -13.60 11.71
C GLY A 161 4.16 -14.26 11.63
N GLY A 162 3.18 -13.66 10.93
CA GLY A 162 1.96 -14.39 10.58
C GLY A 162 0.85 -14.44 11.63
N VAL A 163 0.98 -13.69 12.73
CA VAL A 163 0.01 -13.67 13.84
C VAL A 163 -1.05 -12.59 13.61
N LEU A 164 -2.32 -12.99 13.49
CA LEU A 164 -3.46 -12.07 13.48
C LEU A 164 -3.69 -11.56 14.91
N THR A 165 -3.58 -10.24 15.09
CA THR A 165 -3.77 -9.59 16.41
C THR A 165 -5.11 -8.89 16.49
N HIS A 166 -5.62 -8.72 17.70
CA HIS A 166 -6.87 -8.00 17.98
C HIS A 166 -6.88 -6.57 17.38
N SER A 167 -5.73 -5.89 17.37
CA SER A 167 -5.59 -4.57 16.73
C SER A 167 -5.73 -4.61 15.21
N SER A 168 -5.22 -5.65 14.55
CA SER A 168 -5.33 -5.82 13.09
C SER A 168 -6.78 -6.08 12.68
N LEU A 169 -7.50 -6.93 13.41
CA LEU A 169 -8.91 -7.25 13.12
C LEU A 169 -9.85 -6.08 13.43
N MET A 170 -9.61 -5.33 14.50
CA MET A 170 -10.39 -4.13 14.82
C MET A 170 -10.24 -3.05 13.71
N SER A 171 -9.05 -2.93 13.12
CA SER A 171 -8.82 -2.02 11.98
C SER A 171 -9.63 -2.46 10.75
N LEU A 172 -9.65 -3.76 10.44
CA LEU A 172 -10.36 -4.34 9.30
C LEU A 172 -11.90 -4.28 9.46
N ALA A 173 -12.37 -4.54 10.68
CA ALA A 173 -13.78 -4.39 11.03
C ALA A 173 -14.29 -2.96 10.80
N LYS A 174 -13.49 -1.94 11.17
CA LYS A 174 -13.84 -0.53 10.98
C LYS A 174 -13.88 -0.12 9.50
N THR A 175 -13.05 -0.71 8.64
CA THR A 175 -13.04 -0.40 7.20
C THR A 175 -14.19 -1.06 6.45
N HIS A 176 -14.56 -2.31 6.77
CA HIS A 176 -15.59 -3.04 6.02
C HIS A 176 -17.00 -2.96 6.59
N ALA A 177 -17.17 -2.80 7.91
CA ALA A 177 -18.47 -2.74 8.54
C ALA A 177 -18.68 -1.36 9.20
N LYS A 178 -19.68 -0.60 8.72
CA LYS A 178 -20.16 0.62 9.41
C LYS A 178 -20.90 0.33 10.73
N MET A 179 -20.59 -0.80 11.38
CA MET A 179 -21.19 -1.26 12.64
C MET A 179 -20.10 -1.47 13.69
N PRO A 180 -20.36 -1.17 14.97
CA PRO A 180 -19.41 -1.42 16.04
C PRO A 180 -19.21 -2.92 16.23
N VAL A 181 -17.99 -3.41 16.02
CA VAL A 181 -17.60 -4.78 16.36
C VAL A 181 -17.22 -4.81 17.84
N THR A 182 -17.83 -5.72 18.59
CA THR A 182 -17.55 -5.92 20.02
C THR A 182 -16.27 -6.74 20.21
N ASN A 183 -15.55 -6.54 21.31
CA ASN A 183 -14.35 -7.33 21.61
C ASN A 183 -14.66 -8.84 21.64
N ASP A 184 -15.82 -9.23 22.19
CA ASP A 184 -16.27 -10.62 22.21
C ASP A 184 -16.37 -11.25 20.80
N ALA A 185 -16.75 -10.46 19.78
CA ALA A 185 -16.85 -10.94 18.40
C ALA A 185 -15.47 -11.02 17.73
N LEU A 186 -14.51 -10.20 18.17
CA LEU A 186 -13.12 -10.26 17.71
C LEU A 186 -12.41 -11.47 18.28
N ASP A 187 -12.62 -11.79 19.56
CA ASP A 187 -12.06 -12.97 20.20
C ASP A 187 -12.56 -14.25 19.49
N GLU A 188 -13.87 -14.34 19.20
CA GLU A 188 -14.45 -15.45 18.45
C GLU A 188 -13.85 -15.58 17.03
N LEU A 189 -13.59 -14.45 16.36
CA LEU A 189 -13.00 -14.45 15.03
C LEU A 189 -11.53 -14.90 15.04
N ILE A 190 -10.75 -14.49 16.05
CA ILE A 190 -9.37 -14.93 16.25
C ILE A 190 -9.33 -16.44 16.50
N ASP A 191 -10.18 -16.94 17.38
CA ASP A 191 -10.28 -18.36 17.68
C ASP A 191 -10.66 -19.16 16.41
N THR A 192 -11.63 -18.66 15.64
CA THR A 192 -12.03 -19.27 14.37
C THR A 192 -10.87 -19.31 13.36
N TYR A 193 -10.11 -18.22 13.25
CA TYR A 193 -8.94 -18.17 12.37
C TYR A 193 -7.91 -19.24 12.76
N TYR A 194 -7.57 -19.35 14.04
CA TYR A 194 -6.60 -20.34 14.49
C TYR A 194 -7.09 -21.78 14.34
N MET A 195 -8.39 -22.04 14.54
CA MET A 195 -8.98 -23.34 14.23
C MET A 195 -8.83 -23.73 12.75
N VAL A 196 -9.04 -22.77 11.83
CA VAL A 196 -8.88 -23.00 10.39
C VAL A 196 -7.42 -23.22 10.02
N VAL A 197 -6.49 -22.46 10.61
CA VAL A 197 -5.04 -22.66 10.42
C VAL A 197 -4.61 -24.04 10.89
N GLU A 198 -5.05 -24.47 12.07
CA GLU A 198 -4.73 -25.80 12.60
C GLU A 198 -5.28 -26.93 11.71
N ASP A 199 -6.52 -26.81 11.23
CA ASP A 199 -7.10 -27.78 10.30
C ASP A 199 -6.35 -27.81 8.96
N LEU A 200 -5.97 -26.63 8.44
CA LEU A 200 -5.17 -26.52 7.23
C LEU A 200 -3.80 -27.17 7.41
N GLU A 201 -3.11 -26.89 8.51
CA GLU A 201 -1.83 -27.52 8.82
C GLU A 201 -1.95 -29.04 8.97
N ALA A 202 -3.01 -29.53 9.62
CA ALA A 202 -3.26 -30.95 9.78
C ALA A 202 -3.51 -31.62 8.41
N LYS A 203 -4.29 -30.99 7.53
CA LYS A 203 -4.50 -31.43 6.14
C LYS A 203 -3.19 -31.44 5.36
N ILE A 204 -2.39 -30.38 5.43
CA ILE A 204 -1.08 -30.29 4.76
C ILE A 204 -0.16 -31.41 5.25
N ARG A 205 -0.01 -31.62 6.56
CA ARG A 205 0.85 -32.70 7.10
C ARG A 205 0.38 -34.08 6.66
N LYS A 206 -0.93 -34.32 6.67
CA LYS A 206 -1.54 -35.59 6.23
C LYS A 206 -1.30 -35.88 4.74
N HIS A 207 -1.37 -34.87 3.89
CA HIS A 207 -1.19 -35.02 2.43
C HIS A 207 0.28 -34.93 1.98
N ALA A 208 1.13 -34.17 2.67
CA ALA A 208 2.56 -34.09 2.41
C ALA A 208 3.27 -35.42 2.72
N GLN A 209 2.80 -36.19 3.70
CA GLN A 209 3.27 -37.56 3.96
C GLN A 209 2.92 -38.55 2.83
N LEU A 210 1.95 -38.23 1.96
CA LEU A 210 1.52 -39.06 0.84
C LEU A 210 2.02 -38.57 -0.53
N GLY A 211 2.84 -37.52 -0.60
CA GLY A 211 3.43 -37.03 -1.86
C GLY A 211 2.43 -36.49 -2.89
N GLY A 212 1.26 -36.04 -2.46
CA GLY A 212 0.18 -35.54 -3.33
C GLY A 212 0.41 -34.12 -3.88
N ASN A 213 -0.18 -33.82 -5.04
CA ASN A 213 -0.09 -32.53 -5.74
C ASN A 213 -0.91 -31.44 -5.02
N PRO A 214 -0.34 -30.25 -4.73
CA PRO A 214 -1.02 -29.16 -4.04
C PRO A 214 -2.21 -28.53 -4.79
N VAL A 215 -2.44 -28.81 -6.07
CA VAL A 215 -3.60 -28.26 -6.80
C VAL A 215 -4.94 -28.78 -6.23
N GLN A 216 -4.95 -29.93 -5.55
CA GLN A 216 -6.17 -30.47 -4.92
C GLN A 216 -6.64 -29.65 -3.70
N PHE A 217 -5.85 -28.68 -3.20
CA PHE A 217 -6.22 -27.83 -2.07
C PHE A 217 -7.27 -26.76 -2.40
N ILE A 218 -7.47 -26.40 -3.67
CA ILE A 218 -8.28 -25.22 -4.05
C ILE A 218 -9.71 -25.61 -4.49
N GLU A 219 -9.95 -26.89 -4.80
CA GLU A 219 -11.21 -27.36 -5.43
C GLU A 219 -12.07 -28.26 -4.52
N SER A 220 -11.79 -28.36 -3.21
CA SER A 220 -12.55 -29.21 -2.27
C SER A 220 -13.40 -28.43 -1.27
#